data_AF-A0A1G5CXN8-F1
#
_entry.id   AF-A0A1G5CXN8-F1
#
_cell.length_a   1.000
_cell.length_b   1.000
_cell.length_c   1.000
_cell.angle_alpha   90.00
_cell.angle_beta   90.00
_cell.angle_gamma   90.00
#
_symmetry.space_group_name_H-M   'P 1'
#
loop_
_entity.id
_entity.type
_entity.pdbx_description
1 polymer ?
#
loop_
_entity_poly.entity_id
_entity_poly.type
_entity_poly.pdbx_seq_one_letter_code
_entity_poly.pdbx_strand_id
1 'polypeptide(L)'
;MALEDGFVEYLVKKKTSTKEIMIRVLCNVFIVCVIIGVPVFIAPGLAPVSLFVGVVLWLIYHNFILPLTDIEYEYSYCDKEISVDKIMGKEKRKNLATYQLEKMELLAPSNSYRLADYKNLKTVSYWSEDDSDDHVPYALIYDNKEKVLLDLNGEFVKIVQNNAPRKVYTD
;
A
#
# COMPACT_ATOMS: atom_id res chain seq x y z
N MET A 1 14.77 13.98 3.73
CA MET A 1 15.34 14.36 2.42
C MET A 1 16.84 14.13 2.51
N ALA A 2 17.30 12.92 2.18
CA ALA A 2 18.72 12.57 2.19
C ALA A 2 19.23 12.69 0.74
N LEU A 3 19.62 13.92 0.39
CA LEU A 3 20.42 14.19 -0.79
C LEU A 3 21.88 14.01 -0.37
N GLU A 4 22.46 12.81 -0.54
CA GLU A 4 23.89 12.70 -0.93
C GLU A 4 24.39 11.28 -1.27
N ASP A 5 23.81 10.16 -0.79
CA ASP A 5 24.45 8.83 -1.00
C ASP A 5 23.51 7.73 -1.55
N GLY A 6 23.00 7.91 -2.78
CA GLY A 6 22.39 6.80 -3.54
C GLY A 6 21.17 6.13 -2.89
N PHE A 7 20.60 6.74 -1.84
CA PHE A 7 19.52 6.21 -1.04
C PHE A 7 18.33 7.16 -1.03
N VAL A 8 17.16 6.66 -1.41
CA VAL A 8 15.92 7.45 -1.44
C VAL A 8 14.79 6.61 -0.90
N GLU A 9 14.09 7.13 0.10
CA GLU A 9 12.84 6.56 0.59
C GLU A 9 11.68 7.47 0.17
N TYR A 10 10.67 6.86 -0.43
CA TYR A 10 9.42 7.50 -0.78
C TYR A 10 8.25 6.72 -0.20
N LEU A 11 7.51 7.35 0.71
CA LEU A 11 6.38 6.76 1.41
C LEU A 11 5.09 7.21 0.74
N VAL A 12 4.29 6.26 0.26
CA VAL A 12 2.96 6.50 -0.28
C VAL A 12 1.92 5.82 0.60
N LYS A 13 1.05 6.63 1.20
CA LYS A 13 -0.07 6.09 1.97
C LYS A 13 -1.09 5.50 1.01
N LYS A 14 -1.39 4.20 1.15
CA LYS A 14 -2.46 3.57 0.38
C LYS A 14 -3.79 4.14 0.89
N LYS A 15 -4.63 4.64 0.00
CA LYS A 15 -6.01 4.98 0.36
C LYS A 15 -6.71 3.73 0.87
N THR A 16 -7.35 3.84 2.03
CA THR A 16 -8.13 2.74 2.59
C THR A 16 -9.24 2.39 1.61
N SER A 17 -9.29 1.14 1.16
CA SER A 17 -10.28 0.71 0.18
C SER A 17 -11.70 0.85 0.73
N THR A 18 -12.70 1.11 -0.11
CA THR A 18 -14.12 1.14 0.30
C THR A 18 -14.53 -0.11 1.07
N LYS A 19 -13.96 -1.28 0.73
CA LYS A 19 -14.16 -2.54 1.46
C LYS A 19 -13.57 -2.49 2.88
N GLU A 20 -12.37 -1.93 3.02
CA GLU A 20 -11.68 -1.79 4.32
C GLU A 20 -12.44 -0.78 5.21
N ILE A 21 -12.93 0.32 4.64
CA ILE A 21 -13.81 1.28 5.33
C ILE A 21 -15.12 0.60 5.77
N MET A 22 -15.75 -0.16 4.87
CA MET A 22 -17.00 -0.87 5.18
C MET A 22 -16.82 -1.88 6.32
N ILE A 23 -15.71 -2.63 6.34
CA ILE A 23 -15.36 -3.54 7.43
C ILE A 23 -15.17 -2.77 8.74
N ARG A 24 -14.45 -1.64 8.72
CA ARG A 24 -14.28 -0.79 9.92
C ARG A 24 -15.63 -0.33 10.47
N VAL A 25 -16.52 0.16 9.62
CA VAL A 25 -17.86 0.62 10.02
C VAL A 25 -18.67 -0.53 10.59
N LEU A 26 -18.73 -1.66 9.89
CA LEU A 26 -19.51 -2.82 10.31
C LEU A 26 -19.04 -3.37 11.67
N CYS A 27 -17.72 -3.49 11.87
CA CYS A 27 -17.15 -3.93 13.15
C CYS A 27 -17.47 -2.95 14.29
N ASN A 28 -17.36 -1.64 14.06
CA ASN A 28 -17.72 -0.65 15.09
C ASN A 28 -19.20 -0.71 15.46
N VAL A 29 -20.09 -0.78 14.46
CA VAL A 29 -21.53 -0.90 14.70
C VAL A 29 -21.83 -2.17 15.50
N PHE A 30 -21.22 -3.30 15.14
CA PHE A 30 -21.40 -4.55 15.86
C PHE A 30 -20.96 -4.46 17.33
N ILE A 31 -19.79 -3.88 17.60
CA ILE A 31 -19.29 -3.68 18.98
C ILE A 31 -20.26 -2.80 19.79
N VAL A 32 -20.74 -1.71 19.21
CA VAL A 32 -21.72 -0.82 19.86
C VAL A 32 -23.05 -1.55 20.13
N CYS A 33 -23.52 -2.39 19.20
CA CYS A 33 -24.71 -3.22 19.41
C CYS A 33 -24.52 -4.24 20.55
N VAL A 34 -23.33 -4.80 20.73
CA VAL A 34 -23.06 -5.72 21.86
C VAL A 34 -23.01 -4.98 23.19
N ILE A 35 -22.40 -3.80 23.23
CA ILE A 35 -22.23 -2.99 24.44
C ILE A 35 -23.54 -2.33 24.89
N ILE A 36 -24.36 -1.85 23.95
CA ILE A 36 -25.58 -1.07 24.26
C ILE A 36 -26.84 -1.87 23.93
N GLY A 37 -26.87 -2.55 22.79
CA GLY A 37 -28.05 -3.27 22.31
C GLY A 37 -28.48 -4.41 23.23
N VAL A 38 -27.54 -5.25 23.65
CA VAL A 38 -27.81 -6.40 24.53
C VAL A 38 -28.35 -5.97 25.91
N PRO A 39 -27.69 -5.07 26.66
CA PRO A 39 -28.15 -4.70 28.00
C PRO A 39 -29.40 -3.82 28.01
N VAL A 40 -29.67 -3.06 26.94
CA VAL A 40 -30.83 -2.16 26.91
C VAL A 40 -32.07 -2.84 26.34
N PHE A 41 -31.93 -3.67 25.30
CA PHE A 41 -33.08 -4.16 24.53
C PHE A 41 -33.31 -5.68 24.61
N ILE A 42 -32.29 -6.49 24.95
CA ILE A 42 -32.39 -7.96 24.87
C ILE A 42 -32.42 -8.59 26.27
N ALA A 43 -31.40 -8.32 27.09
CA ALA A 43 -31.23 -8.98 28.39
C ALA A 43 -30.50 -8.06 29.38
N PRO A 44 -31.22 -7.13 30.06
CA PRO A 44 -30.61 -6.18 30.99
C PRO A 44 -29.86 -6.83 32.16
N GLY A 45 -30.30 -8.00 32.62
CA GLY A 45 -29.62 -8.75 33.68
C GLY A 45 -28.22 -9.28 33.30
N LEU A 46 -27.88 -9.31 32.00
CA LEU A 46 -26.57 -9.73 31.51
C LEU A 46 -25.63 -8.56 31.19
N ALA A 47 -25.98 -7.35 31.61
CA ALA A 47 -25.18 -6.14 31.36
C ALA A 47 -23.68 -6.27 31.69
N PRO A 48 -23.25 -6.76 32.87
CA PRO A 48 -21.81 -6.86 33.16
C PRO A 48 -21.08 -7.83 32.22
N VAL A 49 -21.74 -8.89 31.76
CA VAL A 49 -21.16 -9.86 30.82
C VAL A 49 -21.06 -9.27 29.42
N SER A 50 -22.11 -8.58 28.95
CA SER A 50 -22.12 -7.89 27.65
C SER A 50 -21.04 -6.81 27.58
N LEU A 51 -20.87 -6.01 28.63
CA LEU A 51 -19.83 -4.99 28.69
C LEU A 51 -18.43 -5.60 28.63
N PHE A 52 -18.20 -6.68 29.38
CA PHE A 52 -16.92 -7.39 29.35
C PHE A 52 -16.59 -7.92 27.95
N VAL A 53 -17.55 -8.60 27.30
CA VAL A 53 -17.39 -9.11 25.93
C VAL A 53 -17.16 -7.96 24.94
N GLY A 54 -17.89 -6.85 25.08
CA GLY A 54 -17.73 -5.66 24.24
C GLY A 54 -16.33 -5.05 24.32
N VAL A 55 -15.76 -4.95 25.52
CA VAL A 55 -14.38 -4.47 25.72
C VAL A 55 -13.37 -5.43 25.09
N VAL A 56 -13.54 -6.74 25.26
CA VAL A 56 -12.67 -7.74 24.62
C VAL A 56 -12.71 -7.62 23.09
N LEU A 57 -13.91 -7.51 22.51
CA LEU A 57 -14.07 -7.32 21.06
C LEU A 57 -13.44 -6.01 20.58
N TRP A 58 -13.58 -4.93 21.36
CA TRP A 58 -12.96 -3.65 21.05
C TRP A 58 -11.43 -3.73 21.06
N LEU A 59 -10.83 -4.41 22.04
CA LEU A 59 -9.38 -4.63 22.10
C LEU A 59 -8.88 -5.45 20.91
N ILE A 60 -9.59 -6.51 20.53
CA ILE A 60 -9.24 -7.34 19.37
C ILE A 60 -9.32 -6.50 18.08
N TYR A 61 -10.41 -5.74 17.91
CA TYR A 61 -10.59 -4.87 16.75
C TYR A 61 -9.46 -3.83 16.65
N HIS A 62 -9.12 -3.17 17.75
CA HIS A 62 -8.12 -2.10 17.74
C HIS A 62 -6.70 -2.62 17.49
N ASN A 63 -6.33 -3.76 18.08
CA ASN A 63 -4.97 -4.29 17.98
C ASN A 63 -4.72 -5.14 16.72
N PHE A 64 -5.75 -5.75 16.14
CA PHE A 64 -5.57 -6.68 15.02
C PHE A 64 -6.24 -6.22 13.74
N ILE A 65 -7.45 -5.65 13.79
CA ILE A 65 -8.23 -5.35 12.57
C ILE A 65 -7.91 -3.95 12.02
N LEU A 66 -7.77 -2.95 12.90
CA LEU A 66 -7.40 -1.59 12.48
C LEU A 66 -6.02 -1.51 11.79
N PRO A 67 -4.95 -2.16 12.29
CA PRO A 67 -3.65 -2.14 11.63
C PRO A 67 -3.66 -2.77 10.24
N LEU A 68 -4.50 -3.79 10.03
CA LEU A 68 -4.63 -4.46 8.73
C LEU A 68 -5.27 -3.58 7.65
N THR A 69 -5.97 -2.53 8.06
CA THR A 69 -6.70 -1.62 7.17
C THR A 69 -6.00 -0.29 6.99
N ASP A 70 -4.94 0.02 7.76
CA ASP A 70 -4.09 1.20 7.55
C ASP A 70 -2.80 0.75 6.88
N ILE A 71 -2.80 0.73 5.55
CA ILE A 71 -1.70 0.22 4.73
C ILE A 71 -0.95 1.41 4.14
N GLU A 72 0.37 1.38 4.25
CA GLU A 72 1.28 2.34 3.64
C GLU A 72 2.29 1.55 2.79
N TYR A 73 2.54 2.00 1.56
CA TYR A 73 3.59 1.44 0.71
C TYR A 73 4.82 2.33 0.82
N GLU A 74 5.96 1.70 0.95
CA GLU A 74 7.24 2.37 0.98
C GLU A 74 8.09 1.87 -0.17
N TYR A 75 8.57 2.80 -0.98
CA TYR A 75 9.52 2.53 -2.04
C TYR A 75 10.87 3.04 -1.58
N SER A 76 11.83 2.15 -1.44
CA SER A 76 13.21 2.50 -1.14
C SER A 76 14.11 2.16 -2.32
N TYR A 77 14.97 3.09 -2.69
CA TYR A 77 16.07 2.87 -3.62
C TYR A 77 17.36 2.80 -2.82
N CYS A 78 18.11 1.71 -2.94
CA CYS A 78 19.39 1.51 -2.28
C CYS A 78 20.27 0.62 -3.16
N ASP A 79 21.54 0.98 -3.37
CA ASP A 79 22.53 0.12 -4.04
C ASP A 79 22.09 -0.54 -5.35
N LYS A 80 21.37 0.20 -6.22
CA LYS A 80 20.81 -0.29 -7.50
C LYS A 80 19.70 -1.33 -7.34
N GLU A 81 19.03 -1.34 -6.19
CA GLU A 81 17.82 -2.11 -5.94
C GLU A 81 16.67 -1.18 -5.55
N ILE A 82 15.47 -1.48 -6.06
CA ILE A 82 14.20 -0.84 -5.68
C ILE A 82 13.45 -1.85 -4.82
N SER A 83 13.31 -1.56 -3.53
CA SER A 83 12.52 -2.37 -2.61
C SER A 83 11.14 -1.75 -2.38
N VAL A 84 10.13 -2.61 -2.34
CA VAL A 84 8.74 -2.25 -2.08
C VAL A 84 8.33 -2.92 -0.78
N ASP A 85 8.17 -2.10 0.26
CA ASP A 85 7.74 -2.53 1.58
C ASP A 85 6.28 -2.13 1.81
N LYS A 86 5.53 -3.00 2.49
CA LYS A 86 4.18 -2.74 2.98
C LYS A 86 4.21 -2.54 4.47
N ILE A 87 3.89 -1.35 4.93
CA ILE A 87 3.69 -1.03 6.34
C ILE A 87 2.20 -1.18 6.67
N MET A 88 1.88 -1.94 7.71
CA MET A 88 0.53 -2.12 8.24
C MET A 88 0.44 -1.52 9.64
N GLY A 89 -0.50 -0.61 9.85
CA GLY A 89 -0.75 0.05 11.14
C GLY A 89 0.45 0.81 11.69
N LYS A 90 1.32 1.32 10.81
CA LYS A 90 2.56 2.07 11.16
C LYS A 90 3.57 1.29 12.01
N GLU A 91 3.42 -0.02 12.12
CA GLU A 91 4.26 -0.86 12.98
C GLU A 91 4.80 -2.07 12.24
N LYS A 92 3.94 -2.80 11.52
CA LYS A 92 4.34 -4.04 10.84
C LYS A 92 4.78 -3.77 9.42
N ARG A 93 6.08 -3.77 9.17
CA ARG A 93 6.67 -3.70 7.83
C ARG A 93 6.83 -5.11 7.25
N LYS A 94 6.34 -5.33 6.02
CA LYS A 94 6.47 -6.57 5.26
C LYS A 94 7.04 -6.25 3.89
N ASN A 95 8.23 -6.76 3.60
CA ASN A 95 8.81 -6.66 2.26
C ASN A 95 7.95 -7.45 1.27
N LEU A 96 7.48 -6.76 0.22
CA LEU A 96 6.63 -7.35 -0.82
C LEU A 96 7.45 -7.81 -2.02
N ALA A 97 8.41 -7.00 -2.44
CA ALA A 97 9.28 -7.30 -3.55
C ALA A 97 10.54 -6.44 -3.52
N THR A 98 11.62 -6.96 -4.08
CA THR A 98 12.86 -6.22 -4.35
C THR A 98 13.24 -6.43 -5.82
N TYR A 99 13.43 -5.33 -6.54
CA TYR A 99 13.73 -5.29 -7.96
C TYR A 99 15.13 -4.75 -8.21
N GLN A 100 15.98 -5.55 -8.85
CA GLN A 100 17.33 -5.14 -9.22
C GLN A 100 17.31 -4.30 -10.50
N LEU A 101 17.98 -3.14 -10.51
CA LEU A 101 18.10 -2.27 -11.70
C LEU A 101 18.80 -2.96 -12.87
N GLU A 102 19.63 -3.98 -12.61
CA GLU A 102 20.30 -4.75 -13.66
C GLU A 102 19.29 -5.50 -14.53
N LYS A 103 18.28 -6.10 -13.90
CA LYS A 103 17.19 -6.88 -14.53
C LYS A 103 16.00 -6.01 -14.94
N MET A 104 15.98 -4.75 -14.52
CA MET A 104 15.04 -3.76 -15.01
C MET A 104 15.33 -3.48 -16.49
N GLU A 105 14.31 -3.57 -17.32
CA GLU A 105 14.44 -3.30 -18.76
C GLU A 105 13.94 -1.90 -19.10
N LEU A 106 12.81 -1.52 -18.51
CA LEU A 106 12.12 -0.28 -18.81
C LEU A 106 11.39 0.23 -17.57
N LEU A 107 11.52 1.51 -17.27
CA LEU A 107 10.68 2.23 -16.32
C LEU A 107 10.10 3.45 -17.03
N ALA A 108 8.78 3.50 -17.16
CA ALA A 108 8.08 4.57 -17.88
C ALA A 108 6.70 4.82 -17.25
N PRO A 109 6.12 6.03 -17.39
CA PRO A 109 4.74 6.27 -16.98
C PRO A 109 3.82 5.29 -17.71
N SER A 110 2.78 4.80 -17.02
CA SER A 110 1.90 3.73 -17.54
C SER A 110 1.19 4.08 -18.84
N ASN A 111 1.07 5.37 -19.18
CA ASN A 111 0.51 5.88 -20.43
C ASN A 111 1.55 6.00 -21.58
N SER A 112 2.82 5.67 -21.35
CA SER A 112 3.87 5.83 -22.36
C SER A 112 3.71 4.81 -23.49
N TYR A 113 3.89 5.27 -24.74
CA TYR A 113 3.83 4.42 -25.93
C TYR A 113 4.87 3.28 -25.89
N ARG A 114 5.99 3.47 -25.18
CA ARG A 114 7.05 2.45 -25.03
C ARG A 114 6.61 1.19 -24.30
N LEU A 115 5.50 1.26 -23.55
CA LEU A 115 4.91 0.10 -22.86
C LEU A 115 3.96 -0.70 -23.76
N ALA A 116 3.67 -0.24 -24.98
CA ALA A 116 2.75 -0.89 -25.90
C ALA A 116 3.21 -2.30 -26.30
N ASP A 117 4.53 -2.52 -26.35
CA ASP A 117 5.13 -3.82 -26.69
C ASP A 117 5.04 -4.84 -25.54
N TYR A 118 4.75 -4.39 -24.31
CA TYR A 118 4.80 -5.20 -23.09
C TYR A 118 3.40 -5.52 -22.50
N LYS A 119 2.36 -5.51 -23.33
CA LYS A 119 0.96 -5.72 -22.88
C LYS A 119 0.64 -7.14 -22.39
N ASN A 120 1.39 -8.15 -22.83
CA ASN A 120 1.12 -9.56 -22.52
C ASN A 120 1.81 -10.07 -21.24
N LEU A 121 2.45 -9.19 -20.47
CA LEU A 121 3.16 -9.56 -19.25
C LEU A 121 2.23 -9.62 -18.04
N LYS A 122 2.59 -10.46 -17.07
CA LYS A 122 1.88 -10.52 -15.79
C LYS A 122 1.99 -9.17 -15.11
N THR A 123 0.85 -8.54 -14.81
CA THR A 123 0.83 -7.23 -14.17
C THR A 123 0.66 -7.39 -12.67
N VAL A 124 1.57 -6.78 -11.90
CA VAL A 124 1.49 -6.68 -10.44
C VAL A 124 1.38 -5.21 -10.06
N SER A 125 0.38 -4.87 -9.27
CA SER A 125 0.16 -3.50 -8.80
C SER A 125 0.61 -3.34 -7.36
N TYR A 126 1.59 -2.47 -7.15
CA TYR A 126 1.95 -1.88 -5.87
C TYR A 126 1.79 -0.38 -6.01
N TRP A 127 0.57 0.07 -6.28
CA TRP A 127 0.23 1.48 -6.40
C TRP A 127 -0.99 1.75 -5.52
N SER A 128 -1.07 2.96 -4.97
CA SER A 128 -2.27 3.39 -4.27
C SER A 128 -3.32 3.73 -5.32
N GLU A 129 -4.35 2.90 -5.42
CA GLU A 129 -5.53 3.15 -6.25
C GLU A 129 -6.23 4.43 -5.77
N ASP A 130 -5.69 5.58 -6.19
CA ASP A 130 -6.29 6.88 -5.97
C ASP A 130 -7.03 7.25 -7.26
N ASP A 131 -8.35 7.39 -7.14
CA ASP A 131 -9.25 7.90 -8.20
C ASP A 131 -8.98 9.38 -8.53
N SER A 132 -7.85 9.95 -8.08
CA SER A 132 -7.40 11.26 -8.54
C SER A 132 -6.74 11.10 -9.91
N ASP A 133 -7.43 11.57 -10.95
CA ASP A 133 -7.02 11.59 -12.37
C ASP A 133 -5.60 12.15 -12.65
N ASP A 134 -4.93 12.75 -11.65
CA ASP A 134 -3.64 13.45 -11.82
C ASP A 134 -2.38 12.61 -11.48
N HIS A 135 -2.51 11.38 -10.99
CA HIS A 135 -1.35 10.52 -10.74
C HIS A 135 -1.30 9.29 -11.65
N VAL A 136 -0.44 9.39 -12.67
CA VAL A 136 -0.15 8.29 -13.60
C VAL A 136 0.91 7.38 -12.95
N PRO A 137 0.58 6.11 -12.63
CA PRO A 137 1.56 5.21 -12.04
C PRO A 137 2.69 4.91 -13.03
N TYR A 138 3.89 4.68 -12.51
CA TYR A 138 5.03 4.23 -13.31
C TYR A 138 5.00 2.72 -13.45
N ALA A 139 5.19 2.23 -14.67
CA ALA A 139 5.35 0.81 -14.96
C ALA A 139 6.83 0.46 -15.07
N LEU A 140 7.27 -0.48 -14.25
CA LEU A 140 8.58 -1.12 -14.29
C LEU A 140 8.44 -2.50 -14.96
N ILE A 141 9.18 -2.72 -16.03
CA ILE A 141 9.30 -4.02 -16.70
C ILE A 141 10.52 -4.74 -16.12
N TYR A 142 10.27 -5.91 -15.53
CA TYR A 142 11.28 -6.75 -14.92
C TYR A 142 11.47 -8.04 -15.71
N ASP A 143 12.71 -8.27 -16.19
CA ASP A 143 13.14 -9.50 -16.87
C ASP A 143 12.19 -9.97 -17.98
N ASN A 144 11.56 -9.04 -18.71
CA ASN A 144 10.61 -9.32 -19.79
C ASN A 144 9.43 -10.24 -19.41
N LYS A 145 9.13 -10.38 -18.11
CA LYS A 145 8.15 -11.35 -17.59
C LYS A 145 7.04 -10.70 -16.78
N GLU A 146 7.38 -9.65 -16.05
CA GLU A 146 6.47 -9.01 -15.11
C GLU A 146 6.48 -7.49 -15.30
N LYS A 147 5.27 -6.93 -15.30
CA LYS A 147 5.00 -5.49 -15.33
C LYS A 147 4.56 -5.07 -13.94
N VAL A 148 5.34 -4.21 -13.31
CA VAL A 148 5.12 -3.76 -11.94
C VAL A 148 4.63 -2.32 -11.98
N LEU A 149 3.43 -2.04 -11.49
CA LEU A 149 2.92 -0.67 -11.36
C LEU A 149 3.29 -0.13 -9.99
N LEU A 150 3.98 1.02 -9.98
CA LEU A 150 4.51 1.69 -8.80
C LEU A 150 4.04 3.14 -8.79
N ASP A 151 3.69 3.63 -7.60
CA ASP A 151 3.34 5.03 -7.39
C ASP A 151 4.60 5.83 -7.03
N LEU A 152 5.37 6.23 -8.05
CA LEU A 152 6.65 6.92 -7.86
C LEU A 152 6.50 8.42 -8.08
N ASN A 153 7.05 9.22 -7.18
CA ASN A 153 7.16 10.67 -7.36
C ASN A 153 8.27 11.03 -8.36
N GLY A 154 8.15 12.19 -9.02
CA GLY A 154 9.13 12.70 -9.96
C GLY A 154 10.54 12.85 -9.38
N GLU A 155 10.69 13.11 -8.08
CA GLU A 155 12.00 13.11 -7.41
C GLU A 155 12.64 11.72 -7.36
N PHE A 156 11.85 10.69 -7.03
CA PHE A 156 12.31 9.30 -6.99
C PHE A 156 12.73 8.84 -8.39
N VAL A 157 11.91 9.14 -9.40
CA VAL A 157 12.18 8.79 -10.79
C VAL A 157 13.46 9.46 -11.31
N LYS A 158 13.71 10.73 -10.96
CA LYS A 158 14.96 11.42 -11.30
C LYS A 158 16.19 10.72 -10.72
N ILE A 159 16.09 10.19 -9.50
CA ILE A 159 17.22 9.52 -8.86
C ILE A 159 17.48 8.15 -9.50
N VAL A 160 16.43 7.40 -9.84
CA VAL A 160 16.57 6.17 -10.64
C VAL A 160 17.11 6.49 -12.04
N GLN A 161 16.68 7.58 -12.66
CA GLN A 161 17.17 8.03 -13.97
C GLN A 161 18.65 8.40 -13.93
N ASN A 162 19.14 9.06 -12.87
CA ASN A 162 20.55 9.36 -12.71
C ASN A 162 21.42 8.09 -12.63
N ASN A 163 20.90 7.02 -12.02
CA ASN A 163 21.61 5.76 -11.87
C ASN A 163 21.44 4.80 -13.07
N ALA A 164 20.33 4.90 -13.80
CA ALA A 164 20.01 4.08 -14.97
C ALA A 164 19.38 4.90 -16.12
N PRO A 165 20.12 5.86 -16.71
CA PRO A 165 19.55 6.85 -17.63
C PRO A 165 19.03 6.24 -18.93
N ARG A 166 19.53 5.07 -19.32
CA ARG A 166 19.11 4.36 -20.54
C ARG A 166 17.84 3.52 -20.37
N LYS A 167 17.37 3.34 -19.13
CA LYS A 167 16.26 2.44 -18.79
C LYS A 167 15.04 3.18 -18.26
N VAL A 168 15.18 4.45 -17.92
CA VAL A 168 14.13 5.28 -17.34
C VAL A 168 13.68 6.34 -18.34
N TYR A 169 12.37 6.45 -18.52
CA TYR A 169 11.75 7.40 -19.43
C TYR A 169 10.63 8.16 -18.72
N THR A 170 10.54 9.45 -18.98
CA THR A 170 9.55 10.37 -18.40
C THR A 170 8.67 11.01 -19.48
N ASP A 171 8.67 10.42 -20.67
CA ASP A 171 7.93 10.87 -21.86
C ASP A 171 6.49 10.34 -21.87
#